data_AF-A0A7W6LX74-F1
#
_entry.id   AF-A0A7W6LX74-F1
#
_cell.length_a   1.000
_cell.length_b   1.000
_cell.length_c   1.000
_cell.angle_alpha   90.00
_cell.angle_beta   90.00
_cell.angle_gamma   90.00
#
_symmetry.space_group_name_H-M   'P 1'
#
loop_
_entity.id
_entity.type
_entity.pdbx_description
1 polymer ?
#
loop_
_entity_poly.entity_id
_entity_poly.type
_entity_poly.pdbx_seq_one_letter_code
_entity_poly.pdbx_strand_id
1 'polypeptide(L)'
;MFKHGSLLSGNYWPPRVTSQRQSTADAGVGKSVLSTQLGLYLPNGSRTLVYDCFGNGAYRSASGYRHRCRDGLVQLANELAGESLSQPLIPTSKADPAAYVRAFLARVEQAAETLNEHSADAILCIVIDAADNAQIAADEVHGGPSFPLLLLREQWPENARIVLTARPHRVDMLEPPSTVPRIELEPFSEAETGAHLRSFFPVATEQDVHELDL
;
A
#
# COMPACT_ATOMS: atom_id res chain seq x y z
N MET A 1 5.75 27.93 -8.32
CA MET A 1 7.07 27.45 -8.78
C MET A 1 7.70 26.72 -7.60
N PHE A 2 7.35 25.45 -7.42
CA PHE A 2 7.69 24.70 -6.21
C PHE A 2 9.04 23.99 -6.40
N LYS A 3 9.95 24.25 -5.45
CA LYS A 3 11.28 23.63 -5.35
C LYS A 3 11.33 22.97 -3.97
N HIS A 4 11.75 21.69 -3.98
CA HIS A 4 12.18 20.87 -2.84
C HIS A 4 11.07 20.18 -2.03
N GLY A 5 10.49 19.14 -2.64
CA GLY A 5 10.02 17.96 -1.90
C GLY A 5 11.10 16.89 -2.01
N SER A 6 11.58 16.37 -0.88
CA SER A 6 12.52 15.24 -0.84
C SER A 6 11.78 13.93 -1.12
N LEU A 7 11.37 13.80 -2.39
CA LEU A 7 11.18 12.55 -3.13
C LEU A 7 11.29 12.90 -4.62
N LEU A 8 12.38 13.58 -4.96
CA LEU A 8 12.82 13.85 -6.32
C LEU A 8 14.23 13.28 -6.49
N SER A 9 14.36 11.96 -6.55
CA SER A 9 15.45 11.37 -7.32
C SER A 9 15.00 11.26 -8.78
N GLY A 10 15.25 12.35 -9.50
CA GLY A 10 15.63 12.36 -10.91
C GLY A 10 14.85 11.49 -11.88
N ASN A 11 14.08 12.19 -12.73
CA ASN A 11 13.63 11.80 -14.06
C ASN A 11 12.51 10.75 -14.10
N TYR A 12 11.55 10.98 -14.99
CA TYR A 12 10.73 9.96 -15.63
C TYR A 12 11.49 8.63 -15.74
N TRP A 13 11.24 7.60 -14.93
CA TRP A 13 12.12 6.42 -14.99
C TRP A 13 11.39 5.08 -15.02
N PRO A 14 11.20 4.51 -16.21
CA PRO A 14 11.85 3.25 -16.59
C PRO A 14 13.32 3.51 -17.01
N PRO A 15 14.26 2.54 -16.97
CA PRO A 15 14.08 1.09 -16.85
C PRO A 15 14.86 0.44 -15.69
N ARG A 16 14.39 -0.76 -15.29
CA ARG A 16 14.94 -1.66 -14.26
C ARG A 16 14.80 -1.17 -12.82
N VAL A 17 13.57 -0.92 -12.39
CA VAL A 17 13.24 -0.66 -10.98
C VAL A 17 12.41 -1.82 -10.45
N THR A 18 12.87 -2.40 -9.35
CA THR A 18 12.23 -3.50 -8.62
C THR A 18 10.75 -3.22 -8.38
N SER A 19 9.92 -4.24 -8.61
CA SER A 19 8.44 -4.16 -8.60
C SER A 19 7.83 -3.91 -7.21
N GLN A 20 8.66 -3.86 -6.18
CA GLN A 20 8.25 -3.74 -4.78
C GLN A 20 8.98 -2.57 -4.14
N ARG A 21 8.31 -1.80 -3.28
CA ARG A 21 8.90 -0.72 -2.49
C ARG A 21 8.30 -0.67 -1.09
N GLN A 22 9.08 -0.22 -0.11
CA GLN A 22 8.61 0.01 1.26
C GLN A 22 8.75 1.48 1.64
N SER A 23 7.71 2.08 2.22
CA SER A 23 7.68 3.49 2.65
C SER A 23 7.50 3.64 4.16
N THR A 24 8.24 4.54 4.82
CA THR A 24 8.29 4.60 6.30
C THR A 24 7.93 5.98 6.85
N ALA A 25 7.03 6.08 7.84
CA ALA A 25 6.84 7.32 8.61
C ALA A 25 6.12 7.09 9.96
N ASP A 26 6.06 8.08 10.86
CA ASP A 26 5.35 7.97 12.15
C ASP A 26 3.81 8.08 12.02
N ALA A 27 3.09 7.76 13.10
CA ALA A 27 1.62 7.89 13.12
C ALA A 27 1.20 9.36 12.95
N GLY A 28 0.17 9.64 12.16
CA GLY A 28 -0.30 11.02 11.88
C GLY A 28 0.40 11.70 10.69
N VAL A 29 1.51 11.15 10.20
CA VAL A 29 2.35 11.74 9.14
C VAL A 29 1.78 11.53 7.71
N GLY A 30 0.49 11.29 7.55
CA GLY A 30 -0.11 11.24 6.20
C GLY A 30 0.23 10.04 5.32
N LYS A 31 0.69 8.90 5.86
CA LYS A 31 0.91 7.66 5.08
C LYS A 31 -0.33 7.21 4.32
N SER A 32 -1.51 7.31 4.94
CA SER A 32 -2.78 7.00 4.29
C SER A 32 -3.15 8.05 3.23
N VAL A 33 -2.76 9.32 3.43
CA VAL A 33 -2.91 10.38 2.43
C VAL A 33 -2.00 10.10 1.23
N LEU A 34 -0.74 9.79 1.44
CA LEU A 34 0.17 9.41 0.35
C LEU A 34 -0.32 8.15 -0.39
N SER A 35 -0.78 7.13 0.35
CA SER A 35 -1.29 5.88 -0.22
C SER A 35 -2.50 6.11 -1.12
N THR A 36 -3.39 7.03 -0.74
CA THR A 36 -4.58 7.39 -1.54
C THR A 36 -4.26 8.34 -2.70
N GLN A 37 -3.25 9.21 -2.55
CA GLN A 37 -2.83 10.15 -3.59
C GLN A 37 -1.86 9.53 -4.61
N LEU A 38 -1.21 8.39 -4.30
CA LEU A 38 -0.21 7.76 -5.16
C LEU A 38 -0.75 7.49 -6.57
N GLY A 39 -2.03 7.11 -6.67
CA GLY A 39 -2.69 6.88 -7.96
C GLY A 39 -2.74 8.10 -8.87
N LEU A 40 -2.73 9.33 -8.34
CA LEU A 40 -2.77 10.56 -9.12
C LEU A 40 -1.47 10.83 -9.89
N TYR A 41 -0.38 10.19 -9.49
CA TYR A 41 0.94 10.34 -10.11
C TYR A 41 1.27 9.18 -11.06
N LEU A 42 0.39 8.19 -11.18
CA LEU A 42 0.56 7.07 -12.11
C LEU A 42 0.06 7.45 -13.52
N PRO A 43 0.56 6.77 -14.57
CA PRO A 43 0.09 7.00 -15.94
C PRO A 43 -1.44 6.86 -16.07
N ASN A 44 -2.02 7.57 -17.03
CA ASN A 44 -3.44 7.44 -17.33
C ASN A 44 -3.84 5.99 -17.61
N GLY A 45 -4.97 5.57 -17.02
CA GLY A 45 -5.44 4.19 -17.08
C GLY A 45 -4.94 3.31 -15.95
N SER A 46 -3.98 3.77 -15.14
CA SER A 46 -3.51 3.05 -13.94
C SER A 46 -4.61 2.89 -12.88
N ARG A 47 -4.40 1.93 -11.98
CA ARG A 47 -5.29 1.67 -10.83
C ARG A 47 -4.49 1.51 -9.56
N THR A 48 -5.02 2.06 -8.48
CA THR A 48 -4.42 1.96 -7.15
C THR A 48 -5.44 1.42 -6.17
N LEU A 49 -5.13 0.28 -5.55
CA LEU A 49 -5.89 -0.26 -4.41
C LEU A 49 -5.13 0.02 -3.12
N VAL A 50 -5.85 0.34 -2.04
CA VAL A 50 -5.26 0.59 -0.72
C VAL A 50 -5.90 -0.35 0.30
N TYR A 51 -5.08 -1.17 0.95
CA TYR A 51 -5.49 -2.02 2.06
C TYR A 51 -4.94 -1.49 3.37
N ASP A 52 -5.82 -1.00 4.24
CA ASP A 52 -5.46 -0.56 5.59
C ASP A 52 -5.38 -1.75 6.56
N CYS A 53 -4.17 -2.09 7.02
CA CYS A 53 -3.92 -3.12 8.03
C CYS A 53 -4.20 -2.65 9.47
N PHE A 54 -4.31 -1.35 9.75
CA PHE A 54 -4.61 -0.83 11.09
C PHE A 54 -6.10 -0.95 11.42
N GLY A 55 -6.99 -0.73 10.45
CA GLY A 55 -8.41 -1.01 10.56
C GLY A 55 -9.08 -0.28 11.72
N ASN A 56 -8.77 1.01 11.90
CA ASN A 56 -9.23 1.84 13.02
C ASN A 56 -8.98 1.20 14.41
N GLY A 57 -7.82 0.53 14.57
CA GLY A 57 -7.44 -0.14 15.82
C GLY A 57 -8.03 -1.54 16.00
N ALA A 58 -8.97 -1.98 15.15
CA ALA A 58 -9.60 -3.29 15.27
C ALA A 58 -8.71 -4.45 14.80
N TYR A 59 -7.54 -4.18 14.24
CA TYR A 59 -6.64 -5.19 13.64
C TYR A 59 -6.19 -6.32 14.57
N ARG A 60 -6.28 -6.11 15.90
CA ARG A 60 -5.99 -7.10 16.94
C ARG A 60 -7.20 -7.90 17.40
N SER A 61 -8.42 -7.47 17.04
CA SER A 61 -9.64 -8.20 17.38
C SER A 61 -9.79 -9.42 16.49
N ALA A 62 -10.19 -10.56 17.07
CA ALA A 62 -10.45 -11.78 16.30
C ALA A 62 -11.53 -11.61 15.20
N SER A 63 -12.48 -10.71 15.42
CA SER A 63 -13.50 -10.33 14.44
C SER A 63 -13.01 -9.35 13.37
N GLY A 64 -11.84 -8.73 13.59
CA GLY A 64 -11.30 -7.65 12.78
C GLY A 64 -9.87 -7.89 12.31
N TYR A 65 -9.41 -9.14 12.28
CA TYR A 65 -8.06 -9.45 11.80
C TYR A 65 -7.89 -9.03 10.35
N ARG A 66 -6.74 -8.41 10.10
CA ARG A 66 -6.34 -7.87 8.78
C ARG A 66 -4.96 -8.37 8.34
N HIS A 67 -4.44 -9.40 9.00
CA HIS A 67 -3.10 -9.93 8.75
C HIS A 67 -3.09 -11.26 7.98
N ARG A 68 -4.20 -12.01 7.98
CA ARG A 68 -4.26 -13.35 7.38
C ARG A 68 -4.50 -13.27 5.88
N CYS A 69 -3.93 -14.21 5.14
CA CYS A 69 -4.12 -14.33 3.68
C CYS A 69 -5.60 -14.38 3.28
N ARG A 70 -6.41 -15.15 4.02
CA ARG A 70 -7.85 -15.31 3.76
C ARG A 70 -8.67 -14.03 3.95
N ASP A 71 -8.14 -13.03 4.66
CA ASP A 71 -8.82 -11.77 4.88
C ASP A 71 -8.33 -10.75 3.85
N GLY A 72 -7.02 -10.44 3.86
CA GLY A 72 -6.45 -9.38 3.04
C GLY A 72 -6.43 -9.68 1.54
N LEU A 73 -5.95 -10.87 1.16
CA LEU A 73 -5.82 -11.23 -0.27
C LEU A 73 -7.18 -11.45 -0.92
N VAL A 74 -8.15 -11.96 -0.17
CA VAL A 74 -9.53 -12.13 -0.64
C VAL A 74 -10.19 -10.78 -0.86
N GLN A 75 -10.03 -9.83 0.06
CA GLN A 75 -10.56 -8.48 -0.09
C GLN A 75 -9.97 -7.79 -1.32
N LEU A 76 -8.64 -7.74 -1.43
CA LEU A 76 -7.94 -7.11 -2.56
C LEU A 76 -8.32 -7.75 -3.90
N ALA A 77 -8.36 -9.09 -3.99
CA ALA A 77 -8.77 -9.77 -5.22
C ALA A 77 -10.22 -9.44 -5.61
N ASN A 78 -11.13 -9.35 -4.64
CA ASN A 78 -12.53 -9.04 -4.91
C ASN A 78 -12.76 -7.57 -5.23
N GLU A 79 -11.90 -6.67 -4.75
CA GLU A 79 -11.88 -5.27 -5.18
C GLU A 79 -11.44 -5.15 -6.64
N LEU A 80 -10.36 -5.84 -7.05
CA LEU A 80 -9.98 -5.96 -8.47
C LEU A 80 -11.13 -6.52 -9.33
N ALA A 81 -11.83 -7.54 -8.82
CA ALA A 81 -12.96 -8.13 -9.53
C ALA A 81 -14.16 -7.16 -9.62
N GLY A 82 -14.41 -6.36 -8.59
CA GLY A 82 -15.43 -5.31 -8.60
C GLY A 82 -15.15 -4.23 -9.65
N GLU A 83 -13.88 -3.97 -9.96
CA GLU A 83 -13.45 -3.10 -11.05
C GLU A 83 -13.42 -3.79 -12.43
N SER A 84 -13.89 -5.03 -12.54
CA SER A 84 -13.84 -5.84 -13.77
C SER A 84 -12.42 -6.11 -14.29
N LEU A 85 -11.42 -6.10 -13.41
CA LEU A 85 -10.02 -6.34 -13.77
C LEU A 85 -9.62 -7.81 -13.61
N SER A 86 -10.33 -8.58 -12.80
CA SER A 86 -10.01 -10.00 -12.58
C SER A 86 -11.23 -10.79 -12.14
N GLN A 87 -11.09 -12.12 -12.04
CA GLN A 87 -12.12 -12.96 -11.44
C GLN A 87 -12.11 -12.89 -9.90
N PRO A 88 -13.26 -13.00 -9.22
CA PRO A 88 -13.31 -12.96 -7.76
C PRO A 88 -12.57 -14.14 -7.12
N LEU A 89 -11.99 -13.92 -5.94
CA LEU A 89 -11.40 -14.97 -5.11
C LEU A 89 -12.40 -15.38 -4.02
N ILE A 90 -12.84 -16.64 -4.07
CA ILE A 90 -13.78 -17.18 -3.11
C ILE A 90 -13.01 -17.74 -1.90
N PRO A 91 -13.29 -17.25 -0.67
CA PRO A 91 -12.60 -17.74 0.52
C PRO A 91 -12.99 -19.19 0.82
N THR A 92 -12.03 -19.98 1.29
CA THR A 92 -12.21 -21.37 1.73
C THR A 92 -11.36 -21.67 2.95
N SER A 93 -11.92 -22.40 3.93
CA SER A 93 -11.19 -22.83 5.12
C SER A 93 -10.14 -23.91 4.83
N LYS A 94 -10.15 -24.51 3.63
CA LYS A 94 -9.25 -25.60 3.24
C LYS A 94 -7.95 -25.14 2.58
N ALA A 95 -7.85 -23.87 2.18
CA ALA A 95 -6.67 -23.35 1.51
C ALA A 95 -5.62 -22.91 2.54
N ASP A 96 -4.37 -23.28 2.30
CA ASP A 96 -3.22 -22.80 3.05
C ASP A 96 -2.78 -21.40 2.57
N PRO A 97 -1.91 -20.69 3.31
CA PRO A 97 -1.42 -19.37 2.90
C PRO A 97 -0.82 -19.36 1.49
N ALA A 98 -0.06 -20.39 1.11
CA ALA A 98 0.57 -20.46 -0.21
C ALA A 98 -0.46 -20.57 -1.35
N ALA A 99 -1.55 -21.31 -1.16
CA ALA A 99 -2.65 -21.39 -2.12
C ALA A 99 -3.36 -20.04 -2.28
N TYR A 100 -3.57 -19.30 -1.18
CA TYR A 100 -4.11 -17.95 -1.25
C TYR A 100 -3.19 -16.97 -1.99
N VAL A 101 -1.87 -17.02 -1.71
CA VAL A 101 -0.88 -16.18 -2.41
C VAL A 101 -0.87 -16.47 -3.91
N ARG A 102 -0.79 -17.75 -4.31
CA ARG A 102 -0.84 -18.12 -5.74
C ARG A 102 -2.13 -17.67 -6.41
N ALA A 103 -3.27 -17.88 -5.76
CA ALA A 103 -4.56 -17.47 -6.30
C ALA A 103 -4.65 -15.95 -6.45
N PHE A 104 -4.14 -15.20 -5.47
CA PHE A 104 -4.09 -13.74 -5.51
C PHE A 104 -3.20 -13.22 -6.65
N LEU A 105 -1.97 -13.76 -6.78
CA LEU A 105 -1.06 -13.37 -7.86
C LEU A 105 -1.66 -13.64 -9.25
N ALA A 106 -2.42 -14.72 -9.42
CA ALA A 106 -3.16 -14.98 -10.66
C ALA A 106 -4.24 -13.93 -10.96
N ARG A 107 -4.82 -13.28 -9.94
CA ARG A 107 -5.74 -12.14 -10.13
C ARG A 107 -4.99 -10.85 -10.42
N VAL A 108 -3.84 -10.64 -9.80
CA VAL A 108 -2.95 -9.51 -10.10
C VAL A 108 -2.49 -9.58 -11.56
N GLU A 109 -2.15 -10.76 -12.06
CA GLU A 109 -1.78 -10.98 -13.46
C GLU A 109 -2.95 -10.66 -14.42
N GLN A 110 -4.15 -11.20 -14.16
CA GLN A 110 -5.36 -10.85 -14.93
C GLN A 110 -5.63 -9.34 -14.95
N ALA A 111 -5.51 -8.68 -13.80
CA ALA A 111 -5.73 -7.25 -13.68
C ALA A 111 -4.67 -6.46 -14.45
N ALA A 112 -3.41 -6.85 -14.34
CA ALA A 112 -2.30 -6.24 -15.04
C ALA A 112 -2.45 -6.37 -16.57
N GLU A 113 -2.84 -7.56 -17.06
CA GLU A 113 -3.15 -7.80 -18.48
C GLU A 113 -4.32 -6.93 -18.95
N THR A 114 -5.43 -6.94 -18.20
CA THR A 114 -6.62 -6.14 -18.53
C THR A 114 -6.29 -4.65 -18.60
N LEU A 115 -5.52 -4.10 -17.67
CA LEU A 115 -5.11 -2.69 -17.71
C LEU A 115 -4.24 -2.39 -18.94
N ASN A 116 -3.31 -3.27 -19.26
CA ASN A 116 -2.42 -3.12 -20.41
C ASN A 116 -3.18 -3.12 -21.75
N GLU A 117 -4.24 -3.91 -21.87
CA GLU A 117 -5.13 -3.89 -23.06
C GLU A 117 -5.82 -2.55 -23.27
N HIS A 118 -6.14 -1.83 -22.19
CA HIS A 118 -6.81 -0.53 -22.24
C HIS A 118 -5.83 0.64 -22.37
N SER A 119 -4.65 0.54 -21.75
CA SER A 119 -3.60 1.55 -21.78
C SER A 119 -2.25 0.88 -21.55
N ALA A 120 -1.39 0.90 -22.57
CA ALA A 120 -0.11 0.18 -22.56
C ALA A 120 0.85 0.63 -21.44
N ASP A 121 0.68 1.86 -20.93
CA ASP A 121 1.50 2.40 -19.84
C ASP A 121 0.82 2.29 -18.47
N ALA A 122 -0.38 1.71 -18.39
CA ALA A 122 -1.12 1.59 -17.13
C ALA A 122 -0.42 0.66 -16.14
N ILE A 123 -0.39 1.10 -14.89
CA ILE A 123 0.21 0.40 -13.78
C ILE A 123 -0.89 -0.02 -12.80
N LEU A 124 -0.87 -1.28 -12.38
CA LEU A 124 -1.58 -1.69 -11.17
C LEU A 124 -0.69 -1.41 -9.95
N CYS A 125 -1.15 -0.59 -9.02
CA CYS A 125 -0.49 -0.32 -7.76
C CYS A 125 -1.32 -0.86 -6.59
N ILE A 126 -0.72 -1.71 -5.77
CA ILE A 126 -1.34 -2.22 -4.55
C ILE A 126 -0.59 -1.66 -3.37
N VAL A 127 -1.25 -0.83 -2.57
CA VAL A 127 -0.69 -0.25 -1.36
C VAL A 127 -1.21 -1.00 -0.14
N ILE A 128 -0.32 -1.52 0.66
CA ILE A 128 -0.62 -2.13 1.96
C ILE A 128 -0.19 -1.14 3.04
N ASP A 129 -1.17 -0.41 3.57
CA ASP A 129 -0.94 0.63 4.58
C ASP A 129 -0.84 0.00 5.98
N ALA A 130 0.09 0.50 6.79
CA ALA A 130 0.41 -0.02 8.12
C ALA A 130 0.72 -1.52 8.14
N ALA A 131 1.51 -2.01 7.18
CA ALA A 131 1.84 -3.44 7.03
C ALA A 131 2.54 -4.03 8.28
N ASP A 132 3.28 -3.22 9.03
CA ASP A 132 3.87 -3.59 10.32
C ASP A 132 2.79 -3.97 11.37
N ASN A 133 1.62 -3.33 11.36
CA ASN A 133 0.49 -3.73 12.20
C ASN A 133 0.00 -5.15 11.87
N ALA A 134 0.02 -5.54 10.60
CA ALA A 134 -0.34 -6.90 10.22
C ALA A 134 0.63 -7.93 10.80
N GLN A 135 1.94 -7.66 10.72
CA GLN A 135 2.93 -8.59 11.29
C GLN A 135 2.81 -8.69 12.81
N ILE A 136 2.63 -7.58 13.52
CA ILE A 136 2.38 -7.58 14.98
C ILE A 136 1.18 -8.46 15.34
N ALA A 137 0.04 -8.27 14.64
CA ALA A 137 -1.14 -9.06 14.94
C ALA A 137 -0.94 -10.54 14.64
N ALA A 138 -0.15 -10.89 13.62
CA ALA A 138 0.19 -12.28 13.31
C ALA A 138 1.09 -12.91 14.40
N ASP A 139 2.07 -12.17 14.89
CA ASP A 139 2.97 -12.62 15.96
C ASP A 139 2.22 -12.83 17.28
N GLU A 140 1.35 -11.88 17.66
CA GLU A 140 0.54 -11.92 18.89
C GLU A 140 -0.37 -13.16 18.96
N VAL A 141 -0.81 -13.70 17.82
CA VAL A 141 -1.68 -14.89 17.74
C VAL A 141 -0.91 -16.15 17.35
N HIS A 142 0.41 -16.08 17.25
CA HIS A 142 1.27 -17.17 16.77
C HIS A 142 0.83 -17.73 15.40
N GLY A 143 0.37 -16.85 14.51
CA GLY A 143 -0.27 -17.19 13.24
C GLY A 143 0.69 -17.41 12.06
N GLY A 144 2.01 -17.29 12.27
CA GLY A 144 3.01 -17.31 11.21
C GLY A 144 3.13 -15.97 10.47
N PRO A 145 3.74 -15.94 9.27
CA PRO A 145 3.95 -14.70 8.54
C PRO A 145 2.63 -14.07 8.08
N SER A 146 2.52 -12.76 8.25
CA SER A 146 1.40 -11.98 7.71
C SER A 146 1.43 -11.96 6.18
N PHE A 147 0.25 -11.78 5.55
CA PHE A 147 0.19 -11.73 4.08
C PHE A 147 1.08 -10.64 3.46
N PRO A 148 1.27 -9.44 4.05
CA PRO A 148 2.15 -8.42 3.48
C PRO A 148 3.60 -8.90 3.39
N LEU A 149 4.09 -9.57 4.45
CA LEU A 149 5.43 -10.14 4.49
C LEU A 149 5.60 -11.23 3.42
N LEU A 150 4.58 -12.07 3.21
CA LEU A 150 4.59 -13.07 2.15
C LEU A 150 4.70 -12.41 0.76
N LEU A 151 3.91 -11.36 0.49
CA LEU A 151 3.90 -10.69 -0.82
C LEU A 151 5.22 -9.99 -1.18
N LEU A 152 6.02 -9.56 -0.20
CA LEU A 152 7.38 -9.02 -0.44
C LEU A 152 8.34 -10.06 -1.03
N ARG A 153 8.02 -11.35 -0.97
CA ARG A 153 8.90 -12.41 -1.49
C ARG A 153 8.49 -12.92 -2.86
N GLU A 154 7.36 -12.42 -3.36
CA GLU A 154 6.77 -12.89 -4.61
C GLU A 154 7.24 -12.10 -5.82
N GLN A 155 7.14 -12.72 -6.98
CA GLN A 155 7.34 -12.05 -8.26
C GLN A 155 6.04 -11.38 -8.70
N TRP A 156 6.17 -10.16 -9.20
CA TRP A 156 5.04 -9.35 -9.64
C TRP A 156 5.12 -9.11 -11.16
N PRO A 157 3.97 -9.01 -11.86
CA PRO A 157 3.94 -8.60 -13.27
C PRO A 157 4.71 -7.29 -13.52
N GLU A 158 5.24 -7.13 -14.73
CA GLU A 158 6.07 -5.97 -15.07
C GLU A 158 5.35 -4.64 -14.92
N ASN A 159 4.03 -4.59 -15.14
CA ASN A 159 3.19 -3.42 -14.95
C ASN A 159 2.36 -3.45 -13.65
N ALA A 160 2.76 -4.27 -12.67
CA ALA A 160 2.18 -4.28 -11.33
C ALA A 160 3.22 -3.91 -10.26
N ARG A 161 2.80 -3.15 -9.25
CA ARG A 161 3.65 -2.68 -8.16
C ARG A 161 2.97 -2.90 -6.83
N ILE A 162 3.75 -3.31 -5.84
CA ILE A 162 3.32 -3.34 -4.45
C ILE A 162 4.11 -2.34 -3.62
N VAL A 163 3.39 -1.59 -2.78
CA VAL A 163 3.95 -0.62 -1.84
C VAL A 163 3.49 -0.99 -0.44
N LEU A 164 4.42 -1.25 0.48
CA LEU A 164 4.09 -1.46 1.89
C LEU A 164 4.46 -0.22 2.68
N THR A 165 3.55 0.29 3.50
CA THR A 165 3.89 1.33 4.47
C THR A 165 4.13 0.73 5.86
N ALA A 166 5.07 1.29 6.61
CA ALA A 166 5.36 0.89 7.98
C ALA A 166 5.83 2.08 8.82
N ARG A 167 5.88 1.93 10.14
CA ARG A 167 6.62 2.87 11.00
C ARG A 167 8.12 2.63 10.86
N PRO A 168 8.98 3.67 10.83
CA PRO A 168 10.42 3.52 10.60
C PRO A 168 11.07 2.50 11.55
N HIS A 169 10.74 2.58 12.84
CA HIS A 169 11.25 1.69 13.88
C HIS A 169 10.69 0.26 13.84
N ARG A 170 9.74 -0.04 12.94
CA ARG A 170 9.10 -1.37 12.79
C ARG A 170 9.30 -1.99 11.41
N VAL A 171 10.04 -1.32 10.53
CA VAL A 171 10.35 -1.77 9.16
C VAL A 171 10.96 -3.16 9.14
N ASP A 172 11.90 -3.42 10.04
CA ASP A 172 12.64 -4.68 10.04
C ASP A 172 11.77 -5.87 10.46
N MET A 173 10.59 -5.64 11.07
CA MET A 173 9.59 -6.69 11.32
C MET A 173 9.05 -7.31 10.03
N LEU A 174 9.08 -6.57 8.92
CA LEU A 174 8.61 -7.06 7.62
C LEU A 174 9.70 -7.84 6.85
N GLU A 175 10.90 -7.95 7.41
CA GLU A 175 12.04 -8.67 6.83
C GLU A 175 12.21 -8.42 5.32
N PRO A 176 12.23 -7.15 4.86
CA PRO A 176 12.25 -6.85 3.43
C PRO A 176 13.54 -7.40 2.81
N PRO A 177 13.46 -8.11 1.66
CA PRO A 177 14.65 -8.52 0.92
C PRO A 177 15.55 -7.31 0.60
N SER A 178 16.86 -7.51 0.52
CA SER A 178 17.81 -6.43 0.18
C SER A 178 17.55 -5.80 -1.20
N THR A 179 16.81 -6.50 -2.06
CA THR A 179 16.34 -6.01 -3.36
C THR A 179 15.14 -5.07 -3.27
N VAL A 180 14.49 -4.94 -2.12
CA VAL A 180 13.35 -4.04 -1.94
C VAL A 180 13.86 -2.66 -1.49
N PRO A 181 13.76 -1.62 -2.33
CA PRO A 181 14.16 -0.26 -1.95
C PRO A 181 13.29 0.24 -0.80
N ARG A 182 13.97 0.78 0.21
CA ARG A 182 13.36 1.51 1.32
C ARG A 182 13.32 2.99 0.97
N ILE A 183 12.15 3.59 1.12
CA ILE A 183 11.91 5.01 0.91
C ILE A 183 11.45 5.60 2.24
N GLU A 184 12.23 6.52 2.78
CA GLU A 184 11.81 7.28 3.95
C GLU A 184 10.82 8.35 3.50
N LEU A 185 9.67 8.42 4.19
CA LEU A 185 8.72 9.50 4.00
C LEU A 185 8.97 10.53 5.09
N GLU A 186 9.33 11.73 4.68
CA GLU A 186 9.44 12.86 5.59
C GLU A 186 8.05 13.31 6.06
N PRO A 187 7.95 13.90 7.25
CA PRO A 187 6.76 14.63 7.67
C PRO A 187 6.33 15.66 6.64
N PHE A 188 5.01 15.89 6.57
CA PHE A 188 4.51 17.05 5.83
C PHE A 188 5.13 18.31 6.44
N SER A 189 5.59 19.19 5.57
CA SER A 189 5.92 20.55 5.98
C SER A 189 4.65 21.29 6.39
N GLU A 190 4.76 22.30 7.25
CA GLU A 190 3.65 23.20 7.63
C GLU A 190 2.84 23.70 6.41
N ALA A 191 3.52 23.97 5.29
CA ALA A 191 2.88 24.36 4.03
C ALA A 191 2.02 23.25 3.41
N GLU A 192 2.48 22.00 3.45
CA GLU A 192 1.75 20.82 2.98
C GLU A 192 0.60 20.46 3.93
N THR A 193 0.84 20.50 5.25
CA THR A 193 -0.19 20.38 6.29
C THR A 193 -1.30 21.41 6.05
N GLY A 194 -0.94 22.66 5.79
CA GLY A 194 -1.91 23.72 5.53
C GLY A 194 -2.66 23.58 4.21
N ALA A 195 -1.99 23.14 3.14
CA ALA A 195 -2.66 22.85 1.87
C ALA A 195 -3.66 21.69 2.02
N HIS A 196 -3.28 20.64 2.75
CA HIS A 196 -4.14 19.49 3.01
C HIS A 196 -5.34 19.88 3.89
N LEU A 197 -5.12 20.58 5.00
CA LEU A 197 -6.18 21.03 5.89
C LEU A 197 -7.23 21.87 5.15
N ARG A 198 -6.77 22.80 4.30
CA ARG A 198 -7.66 23.68 3.51
C ARG A 198 -8.41 22.98 2.39
N SER A 199 -7.99 21.79 1.96
CA SER A 199 -8.76 20.99 1.00
C SER A 199 -10.06 20.44 1.61
N PHE A 200 -10.09 20.23 2.93
CA PHE A 200 -11.28 19.77 3.67
C PHE A 200 -11.99 20.91 4.40
N PHE A 201 -11.23 21.89 4.88
CA PHE A 201 -11.73 23.06 5.61
C PHE A 201 -11.21 24.34 4.95
N PRO A 202 -11.87 24.86 3.90
CA PRO A 202 -11.36 26.00 3.11
C PRO A 202 -11.11 27.29 3.89
N VAL A 203 -11.67 27.41 5.09
CA VAL A 203 -11.53 28.56 6.00
C VAL A 203 -10.46 28.37 7.09
N ALA A 204 -9.74 27.24 7.08
CA ALA A 204 -8.71 26.96 8.06
C ALA A 204 -7.58 28.00 8.03
N THR A 205 -7.27 28.53 9.21
CA THR A 205 -6.29 29.58 9.44
C THR A 205 -4.89 28.99 9.60
N GLU A 206 -3.85 29.82 9.48
CA GLU A 206 -2.47 29.39 9.78
C GLU A 206 -2.31 28.88 11.22
N GLN A 207 -3.13 29.37 12.15
CA GLN A 207 -3.13 28.87 13.53
C GLN A 207 -3.68 27.44 13.63
N ASP A 208 -4.72 27.11 12.86
CA ASP A 208 -5.25 25.74 12.77
C ASP A 208 -4.23 24.78 12.13
N VAL A 209 -3.40 25.27 11.21
CA VAL A 209 -2.30 24.50 10.61
C VAL A 209 -1.21 24.23 11.64
N HIS A 210 -0.81 25.25 12.38
CA HIS A 210 0.24 25.15 13.40
C HIS A 210 -0.15 24.21 14.55
N GLU A 211 -1.43 24.14 14.92
CA GLU A 211 -1.94 23.18 15.93
C GLU A 211 -1.85 21.71 15.48
N LEU A 212 -1.77 21.44 14.16
CA LEU A 212 -1.66 20.09 13.60
C LEU A 212 -0.22 19.68 13.25
N ASP A 213 0.73 20.60 13.28
CA ASP A 213 2.15 20.39 12.97
C ASP A 213 3.00 20.12 14.24
N LEU A 214 2.38 20.16 15.43
CA LEU A 214 2.97 19.87 16.76
C LEU A 214 2.77 18.41 17.20
#